data_AF-D5BGC9-F1
#
_entry.id   AF-D5BGC9-F1
#
_cell.length_a   1.000
_cell.length_b   1.000
_cell.length_c   1.000
_cell.angle_alpha   90.00
_cell.angle_beta   90.00
_cell.angle_gamma   90.00
#
_symmetry.space_group_name_H-M   'P 1'
#
loop_
_entity.id
_entity.type
_entity.pdbx_description
1 polymer ?
#
loop_
_entity_poly.entity_id
_entity_poly.type
_entity_poly.pdbx_seq_one_letter_code
_entity_poly.pdbx_strand_id
1 'polypeptide(L)'
;MNLWTKQSKIEEVRNFESQLNPNSEFLNQNVSLSESIYPRVKEFEMANPLIVKREKEGLLPVYVEYFYSKPDSVIRYVSYDWENNRYGNYFDRKKDWELQSKKLAEYNAEYDRIKKQLTSKFGQPMEQDSQPQEVKSEDGRPSYLLRNTIWESDERFMKLNMIFGASTYRIRLYYYWK
;
A
#
# COMPACT_ATOMS: atom_id res chain seq x y z
N MET A 1 -4.84 -1.15 13.58
CA MET A 1 -4.17 -1.65 12.35
C MET A 1 -2.77 -2.10 12.72
N ASN A 2 -2.37 -3.31 12.33
CA ASN A 2 -1.05 -3.86 12.64
C ASN A 2 -0.10 -3.60 11.46
N LEU A 3 0.70 -2.54 11.60
CA LEU A 3 1.76 -2.16 10.67
C LEU A 3 3.11 -2.53 11.24
N TRP A 4 3.99 -3.02 10.37
CA TRP A 4 5.41 -3.15 10.64
C TRP A 4 6.09 -1.79 10.50
N THR A 5 6.72 -1.32 11.57
CA THR A 5 7.27 0.05 11.64
C THR A 5 8.76 0.13 11.89
N LYS A 6 9.42 -1.01 12.14
CA LYS A 6 10.86 -1.10 12.42
C LYS A 6 11.62 -1.44 11.14
N GLN A 7 12.75 -0.77 10.88
CA GLN A 7 13.65 -1.24 9.82
C GLN A 7 14.37 -2.50 10.33
N SER A 8 14.20 -3.61 9.65
CA SER A 8 14.62 -4.93 10.13
C SER A 8 14.98 -5.86 8.99
N LYS A 9 15.44 -7.06 9.33
CA LYS A 9 15.59 -8.14 8.35
C LYS A 9 14.25 -8.72 7.95
N ILE A 10 14.15 -9.22 6.73
CA ILE A 10 12.93 -9.83 6.19
C ILE A 10 12.45 -11.05 7.00
N GLU A 11 13.37 -11.79 7.61
CA GLU A 11 13.03 -12.94 8.47
C GLU A 11 12.27 -12.52 9.74
N GLU A 12 12.57 -11.35 10.31
CA GLU A 12 11.78 -10.81 11.43
C GLU A 12 10.33 -10.54 10.99
N VAL A 13 10.14 -10.05 9.76
CA VAL A 13 8.81 -9.78 9.20
C VAL A 13 8.07 -11.07 8.87
N ARG A 14 8.76 -12.10 8.36
CA ARG A 14 8.14 -13.41 8.13
C ARG A 14 7.52 -13.95 9.42
N ASN A 15 8.27 -13.89 10.53
CA ASN A 15 7.78 -14.31 11.84
C ASN A 15 6.60 -13.47 12.31
N PHE A 16 6.67 -12.15 12.14
CA PHE A 16 5.59 -11.24 12.49
C PHE A 16 4.29 -11.55 11.72
N GLU A 17 4.36 -11.75 10.41
CA GLU A 17 3.17 -12.02 9.58
C GLU A 17 2.54 -13.38 9.93
N SER A 18 3.36 -14.41 10.17
CA SER A 18 2.88 -15.71 10.61
C SER A 18 2.19 -15.67 11.97
N GLN A 19 2.61 -14.80 12.89
CA GLN A 19 1.96 -14.60 14.19
C GLN A 19 0.69 -13.75 14.08
N LEU A 20 0.71 -12.75 13.20
CA LEU A 20 -0.39 -11.80 13.05
C LEU A 20 -1.64 -12.47 12.46
N ASN A 21 -1.46 -13.33 11.45
CA ASN A 21 -2.54 -14.09 10.86
C ASN A 21 -1.99 -15.45 10.39
N PRO A 22 -2.27 -16.54 11.13
CA PRO A 22 -1.81 -17.89 10.77
C PRO A 22 -2.29 -18.38 9.39
N ASN A 23 -3.39 -17.81 8.88
CA ASN A 23 -3.96 -18.14 7.57
C ASN A 23 -3.42 -17.27 6.44
N SER A 24 -2.41 -16.43 6.70
CA SER A 24 -1.82 -15.56 5.68
C SER A 24 -1.24 -16.37 4.53
N GLU A 25 -1.59 -15.99 3.31
CA GLU A 25 -1.08 -16.61 2.10
C GLU A 25 0.16 -15.85 1.63
N PHE A 26 1.29 -16.54 1.51
CA PHE A 26 2.52 -15.98 0.95
C PHE A 26 2.53 -16.17 -0.57
N LEU A 27 2.54 -15.06 -1.30
CA LEU A 27 2.45 -15.07 -2.76
C LEU A 27 3.84 -14.97 -3.38
N ASN A 28 4.04 -15.71 -4.46
CA ASN A 28 5.23 -15.58 -5.30
C ASN A 28 4.86 -14.80 -6.57
N GLN A 29 5.08 -13.49 -6.56
CA GLN A 29 4.82 -12.61 -7.70
C GLN A 29 6.07 -11.80 -8.00
N ASN A 30 6.37 -11.63 -9.29
CA ASN A 30 7.50 -10.82 -9.73
C ASN A 30 7.07 -9.35 -9.82
N VAL A 31 7.25 -8.63 -8.72
CA VAL A 31 6.88 -7.21 -8.59
C VAL A 31 8.15 -6.40 -8.35
N SER A 32 8.33 -5.34 -9.13
CA SER A 32 9.43 -4.40 -8.99
C SER A 32 8.96 -3.06 -8.41
N LEU A 33 9.90 -2.34 -7.82
CA LEU A 33 9.69 -1.00 -7.26
C LEU A 33 10.31 0.03 -8.21
N SER A 34 9.60 1.14 -8.46
CA SER A 34 10.08 2.21 -9.33
C SER A 34 10.64 3.39 -8.53
N GLU A 35 11.55 4.15 -9.14
CA GLU A 35 12.12 5.38 -8.53
C GLU A 35 11.06 6.43 -8.21
N SER A 36 9.98 6.47 -9.00
CA SER A 36 8.85 7.38 -8.75
C SER A 36 8.13 7.12 -7.43
N ILE A 37 8.25 5.90 -6.87
CA ILE A 37 7.63 5.50 -5.60
C ILE A 37 8.70 5.46 -4.48
N TYR A 38 9.88 4.93 -4.77
CA TYR A 38 11.01 4.88 -3.86
C TYR A 38 12.27 5.39 -4.57
N PRO A 39 12.62 6.68 -4.38
CA PRO A 39 13.72 7.32 -5.11
C PRO A 39 15.07 6.63 -4.96
N ARG A 40 15.27 5.90 -3.85
CA ARG A 40 16.52 5.24 -3.50
C ARG A 40 16.62 3.79 -4.01
N VAL A 41 15.67 3.34 -4.83
CA VAL A 41 15.63 1.94 -5.29
C VAL A 41 16.91 1.51 -6.02
N LYS A 42 17.57 2.43 -6.73
CA LYS A 42 18.84 2.15 -7.43
C LYS A 42 20.07 2.05 -6.53
N GLU A 43 19.96 2.49 -5.27
CA GLU A 43 21.04 2.35 -4.28
C GLU A 43 21.21 0.90 -3.79
N PHE A 44 20.24 0.03 -4.07
CA PHE A 44 20.17 -1.32 -3.52
C PHE A 44 19.98 -2.38 -4.61
N GLU A 45 20.68 -3.50 -4.48
CA GLU A 45 20.32 -4.73 -5.21
C GLU A 45 19.07 -5.33 -4.56
N MET A 46 17.90 -5.10 -5.16
CA MET A 46 16.62 -5.55 -4.61
C MET A 46 16.36 -7.03 -4.90
N ALA A 47 15.84 -7.74 -3.90
CA ALA A 47 15.30 -9.09 -4.08
C ALA A 47 13.83 -9.05 -4.54
N ASN A 48 13.30 -10.22 -4.93
CA ASN A 48 11.85 -10.36 -5.10
C ASN A 48 11.16 -10.10 -3.75
N PRO A 49 10.12 -9.25 -3.71
CA PRO A 49 9.48 -8.87 -2.46
C PRO A 49 8.79 -10.06 -1.80
N LEU A 50 8.72 -10.03 -0.48
CA LEU A 50 7.82 -10.91 0.27
C LEU A 50 6.42 -10.31 0.19
N ILE A 51 5.49 -11.03 -0.45
CA ILE A 51 4.11 -10.58 -0.61
C ILE A 51 3.22 -11.45 0.26
N VAL A 52 2.47 -10.80 1.14
CA VAL A 52 1.55 -11.45 2.07
C VAL A 52 0.15 -10.99 1.74
N LYS A 53 -0.73 -11.93 1.40
CA LYS A 53 -2.16 -11.69 1.32
C LYS A 53 -2.76 -12.02 2.69
N ARG A 54 -3.25 -11.00 3.36
CA ARG A 54 -3.92 -11.14 4.65
C ARG A 54 -5.39 -11.45 4.41
N GLU A 55 -5.99 -12.25 5.28
CA GLU A 55 -7.43 -12.39 5.31
C GLU A 55 -8.07 -11.03 5.59
N LYS A 56 -9.11 -10.69 4.82
CA LYS A 56 -9.78 -9.40 4.93
C LYS A 56 -10.69 -9.42 6.16
N GLU A 57 -10.09 -9.23 7.33
CA GLU A 57 -10.80 -9.08 8.59
C GLU A 57 -10.69 -7.63 9.09
N GLY A 58 -11.84 -6.96 9.18
CA GLY A 58 -11.94 -5.59 9.66
C GLY A 58 -11.06 -4.61 8.88
N LEU A 59 -9.99 -4.14 9.52
CA LEU A 59 -9.23 -2.93 9.16
C LEU A 59 -7.90 -3.22 8.46
N LEU A 60 -7.64 -4.48 8.10
CA LEU A 60 -6.37 -4.94 7.56
C LEU A 60 -6.26 -4.67 6.04
N PRO A 61 -5.05 -4.34 5.56
CA PRO A 61 -4.78 -4.35 4.12
C PRO A 61 -4.93 -5.76 3.57
N VAL A 62 -5.36 -5.86 2.32
CA VAL A 62 -5.52 -7.13 1.62
C VAL A 62 -4.15 -7.70 1.28
N TYR A 63 -3.22 -6.84 0.87
CA TYR A 63 -1.86 -7.23 0.52
C TYR A 63 -0.83 -6.37 1.26
N VAL A 64 0.26 -7.01 1.68
CA VAL A 64 1.45 -6.32 2.17
C VAL A 64 2.66 -6.79 1.38
N GLU A 65 3.44 -5.84 0.91
CA GLU A 65 4.62 -6.09 0.08
C GLU A 65 5.84 -5.53 0.78
N TYR A 66 6.75 -6.41 1.16
CA TYR A 66 8.00 -6.07 1.80
C TYR A 66 9.14 -6.17 0.79
N PHE A 67 9.68 -5.02 0.42
CA PHE A 67 10.81 -4.91 -0.49
C PHE A 67 12.09 -4.79 0.32
N TYR A 68 13.06 -5.66 0.04
CA TYR A 68 14.29 -5.77 0.80
C TYR A 68 15.50 -5.92 -0.13
N SER A 69 16.65 -5.47 0.35
CA SER A 69 17.92 -5.63 -0.36
C SER A 69 18.43 -7.06 -0.19
N LYS A 70 18.89 -7.64 -1.29
CA LYS A 70 19.39 -9.02 -1.35
C LYS A 70 20.67 -9.24 -0.53
N PRO A 71 21.65 -8.32 -0.47
CA PRO A 71 22.91 -8.58 0.23
C PRO A 71 22.78 -8.71 1.76
N ASP A 72 21.88 -7.97 2.38
CA ASP A 72 21.74 -7.89 3.85
C ASP A 72 20.35 -8.28 4.35
N SER A 73 19.42 -8.58 3.44
CA SER A 73 18.04 -8.93 3.71
C SER A 73 17.25 -7.85 4.46
N VAL A 74 17.73 -6.60 4.45
CA VAL A 74 17.10 -5.48 5.17
C VAL A 74 15.95 -4.90 4.34
N ILE A 75 14.82 -4.68 5.00
CA ILE A 75 13.65 -4.06 4.38
C ILE A 75 13.95 -2.59 4.08
N ARG A 76 13.70 -2.20 2.85
CA ARG A 76 13.88 -0.84 2.35
C ARG A 76 12.57 -0.09 2.21
N TYR A 77 11.51 -0.82 1.86
CA TYR A 77 10.20 -0.24 1.59
C TYR A 77 9.10 -1.25 1.87
N VAL A 78 7.96 -0.75 2.36
CA VAL A 78 6.75 -1.52 2.62
C VAL A 78 5.56 -0.85 1.93
N SER A 79 4.76 -1.66 1.23
CA SER A 79 3.48 -1.24 0.67
C SER A 79 2.35 -2.01 1.34
N TYR A 80 1.45 -1.31 2.02
CA TYR A 80 0.19 -1.86 2.50
C TYR A 80 -0.93 -1.48 1.53
N ASP A 81 -1.65 -2.47 1.03
CA ASP A 81 -2.58 -2.29 -0.08
C ASP A 81 -3.97 -2.84 0.25
N TRP A 82 -4.98 -1.99 0.13
CA TRP A 82 -6.41 -2.30 0.31
C TRP A 82 -7.14 -2.42 -1.03
N GLU A 83 -6.47 -2.93 -2.06
CA GLU A 83 -7.08 -3.31 -3.33
C GLU A 83 -7.61 -4.75 -3.27
N ASN A 84 -8.87 -4.95 -3.65
CA ASN A 84 -9.43 -6.30 -3.77
C ASN A 84 -8.82 -7.00 -4.98
N ASN A 85 -8.43 -8.26 -4.81
CA ASN A 85 -8.09 -9.17 -5.91
C ASN A 85 -6.97 -8.65 -6.85
N ARG A 86 -6.01 -7.90 -6.30
CA ARG A 86 -4.90 -7.29 -7.06
C ARG A 86 -4.15 -8.29 -7.96
N TYR A 87 -3.92 -9.50 -7.44
CA TYR A 87 -3.22 -10.59 -8.11
C TYR A 87 -4.16 -11.62 -8.78
N GLY A 88 -5.45 -11.33 -8.88
CA GLY A 88 -6.42 -12.18 -9.56
C GLY A 88 -6.32 -12.11 -11.09
N ASN A 89 -7.02 -13.03 -11.75
CA ASN A 89 -7.14 -13.00 -13.21
C ASN A 89 -7.98 -11.80 -13.69
N TYR A 90 -7.89 -11.48 -14.98
CA TYR A 90 -8.57 -10.33 -15.56
C TYR A 90 -10.10 -10.37 -15.40
N PHE A 91 -10.73 -11.53 -15.57
CA PHE A 91 -12.20 -11.64 -15.52
C PHE A 91 -12.73 -11.35 -14.13
N ASP A 92 -12.06 -11.85 -13.10
CA ASP A 92 -12.44 -11.59 -11.71
C ASP A 92 -12.20 -10.13 -11.34
N ARG A 93 -11.06 -9.56 -11.75
CA ARG A 93 -10.78 -8.13 -11.54
C ARG A 93 -11.80 -7.23 -12.21
N LYS A 94 -12.25 -7.57 -13.42
CA LYS A 94 -13.28 -6.79 -14.12
C LYS A 94 -14.60 -6.75 -13.33
N LYS A 95 -15.05 -7.90 -12.83
CA LYS A 95 -16.25 -7.97 -11.96
C LYS A 95 -16.05 -7.16 -10.69
N ASP A 96 -14.87 -7.25 -10.08
CA ASP A 96 -14.54 -6.46 -8.89
C ASP A 96 -14.56 -4.96 -9.19
N TRP A 97 -14.01 -4.51 -10.31
CA TRP A 97 -14.03 -3.10 -10.72
C TRP A 97 -15.44 -2.56 -10.90
N GLU A 98 -16.32 -3.32 -11.55
CA GLU A 98 -17.73 -2.95 -11.71
C GLU A 98 -18.42 -2.77 -10.35
N LEU A 99 -18.11 -3.65 -9.39
CA LEU A 99 -18.62 -3.54 -8.01
C LEU A 99 -18.00 -2.37 -7.24
N GLN A 100 -16.68 -2.21 -7.27
CA GLN A 100 -15.96 -1.18 -6.53
C GLN A 100 -16.24 0.23 -7.05
N SER A 101 -16.55 0.39 -8.34
CA SER A 101 -16.86 1.68 -8.96
C SER A 101 -17.99 2.46 -8.28
N LYS A 102 -18.86 1.78 -7.54
CA LYS A 102 -20.03 2.35 -6.87
C LYS A 102 -19.78 2.73 -5.40
N LYS A 103 -18.56 2.51 -4.90
CA LYS A 103 -18.24 2.47 -3.46
C LYS A 103 -17.39 3.63 -2.97
N LEU A 104 -17.45 4.80 -3.63
CA LEU A 104 -16.61 5.96 -3.28
C LEU A 104 -16.74 6.38 -1.81
N ALA A 105 -17.97 6.35 -1.26
CA ALA A 105 -18.21 6.69 0.15
C ALA A 105 -17.48 5.72 1.10
N GLU A 106 -17.49 4.42 0.80
CA GLU A 106 -16.83 3.39 1.59
C GLU A 106 -15.30 3.53 1.53
N TYR A 107 -14.75 3.82 0.35
CA TYR A 107 -13.32 4.09 0.19
C TYR A 107 -12.88 5.34 0.97
N ASN A 108 -13.67 6.42 0.94
CA ASN A 108 -13.36 7.60 1.74
C ASN A 108 -13.42 7.33 3.24
N ALA A 109 -14.45 6.63 3.72
CA ALA A 109 -14.57 6.27 5.12
C ALA A 109 -13.38 5.41 5.59
N GLU A 110 -12.97 4.44 4.76
CA GLU A 110 -11.83 3.59 5.05
C GLU A 110 -10.50 4.37 5.03
N TYR A 111 -10.34 5.29 4.07
CA TYR A 111 -9.19 6.19 4.01
C TYR A 111 -9.07 7.05 5.27
N ASP A 112 -10.16 7.68 5.70
CA ASP A 112 -10.18 8.53 6.90
C ASP A 112 -9.93 7.72 8.17
N ARG A 113 -10.45 6.49 8.23
CA ARG A 113 -10.17 5.56 9.32
C ARG A 113 -8.68 5.19 9.40
N ILE A 114 -8.06 4.85 8.27
CA ILE A 114 -6.61 4.53 8.21
C ILE A 114 -5.80 5.76 8.60
N LYS A 115 -6.11 6.92 8.02
CA LYS A 115 -5.48 8.21 8.33
C LYS A 115 -5.54 8.51 9.82
N LYS A 116 -6.71 8.38 10.47
CA LYS A 116 -6.85 8.60 11.91
C LYS A 116 -5.93 7.70 12.74
N GLN A 117 -5.78 6.43 12.36
CA GLN A 117 -4.88 5.50 13.04
C GLN A 117 -3.41 5.85 12.83
N LEU A 118 -3.04 6.25 11.61
CA LEU A 118 -1.70 6.74 11.31
C LEU A 118 -1.39 8.01 12.10
N THR A 119 -2.33 8.96 12.16
CA THR A 119 -2.16 10.19 12.94
C THR A 119 -1.98 9.91 14.43
N SER A 120 -2.73 8.96 14.99
CA SER A 120 -2.56 8.56 16.39
C SER A 120 -1.19 7.93 16.67
N LYS A 121 -0.57 7.26 15.69
CA LYS A 121 0.70 6.54 15.87
C LYS A 121 1.92 7.38 15.51
N PHE A 122 1.81 8.26 14.52
CA PHE A 122 2.93 8.97 13.92
C PHE A 122 2.84 10.50 14.04
N GLY A 123 1.75 11.03 14.62
CA GLY A 123 1.50 12.46 14.72
C GLY A 123 0.79 13.04 13.50
N GLN A 124 0.72 14.36 13.42
CA GLN A 124 0.01 15.05 12.34
C GLN A 124 0.73 14.86 10.99
N PRO A 125 -0.01 14.71 9.88
CA PRO A 125 0.59 14.71 8.57
C PRO A 125 1.13 16.09 8.21
N MET A 126 2.18 16.11 7.39
CA MET A 126 2.75 17.34 6.84
C MET A 126 1.87 17.91 5.72
N GLU A 127 1.33 17.03 4.88
CA GLU A 127 0.44 17.39 3.78
C GLU A 127 -0.78 16.49 3.77
N GLN A 128 -1.94 17.03 3.42
CA GLN A 128 -3.18 16.27 3.33
C GLN A 128 -4.20 16.93 2.40
N ASP A 129 -4.86 16.10 1.60
CA ASP A 129 -6.06 16.51 0.87
C ASP A 129 -7.27 16.48 1.81
N SER A 130 -8.09 17.53 1.75
CA SER A 130 -9.36 17.59 2.49
C SER A 130 -10.39 16.63 1.92
N GLN A 131 -10.41 16.48 0.59
CA GLN A 131 -11.34 15.67 -0.19
C GLN A 131 -10.61 15.04 -1.40
N PRO A 132 -11.15 13.97 -2.01
CA PRO A 132 -10.63 13.46 -3.27
C PRO A 132 -10.62 14.54 -4.37
N GLN A 133 -9.51 14.64 -5.09
CA GLN A 133 -9.28 15.57 -6.19
C GLN A 133 -9.39 14.83 -7.52
N GLU A 134 -10.01 15.44 -8.52
CA GLU A 134 -10.03 14.86 -9.87
C GLU A 134 -8.67 15.04 -10.55
N VAL A 135 -8.15 13.94 -11.10
CA VAL A 135 -6.98 13.93 -11.95
C VAL A 135 -7.42 13.55 -13.35
N LYS A 136 -7.15 14.44 -14.31
CA LYS A 136 -7.36 14.17 -15.73
C LYS A 136 -6.29 13.22 -16.22
N SER A 137 -6.70 12.11 -16.83
CA SER A 137 -5.77 11.22 -17.49
C SER A 137 -5.36 11.79 -18.85
N GLU A 138 -4.11 11.57 -19.22
CA GLU A 138 -3.62 11.84 -20.57
C GLU A 138 -4.18 10.78 -21.56
N ASP A 139 -4.18 11.11 -22.85
CA ASP A 139 -4.48 10.17 -23.95
C ASP A 139 -5.88 9.52 -23.93
N GLY A 140 -6.93 10.28 -23.59
CA GLY A 140 -8.32 9.84 -23.72
C GLY A 140 -8.76 8.77 -22.71
N ARG A 141 -7.92 8.47 -21.71
CA ARG A 141 -8.28 7.58 -20.61
C ARG A 141 -9.29 8.26 -19.66
N PRO A 142 -10.12 7.50 -18.94
CA PRO A 142 -11.03 8.07 -17.95
C PRO A 142 -10.27 8.84 -16.86
N SER A 143 -10.80 9.99 -16.42
CA SER A 143 -10.36 10.64 -15.19
C SER A 143 -10.48 9.69 -14.00
N TYR A 144 -9.74 9.98 -12.93
CA TYR A 144 -9.86 9.28 -11.66
C TYR A 144 -9.77 10.27 -10.50
N LEU A 145 -10.23 9.83 -9.33
CA LEU A 145 -10.08 10.59 -8.10
C LEU A 145 -8.83 10.16 -7.36
N LEU A 146 -8.09 11.13 -6.86
CA LEU A 146 -6.87 10.95 -6.08
C LEU A 146 -7.04 11.59 -4.71
N ARG A 147 -6.57 10.93 -3.64
CA ARG A 147 -6.49 11.54 -2.30
C ARG A 147 -5.19 11.15 -1.63
N ASN A 148 -4.46 12.12 -1.10
CA ASN A 148 -3.14 11.94 -0.50
C ASN A 148 -3.08 12.50 0.92
N THR A 149 -2.28 11.84 1.75
CA THR A 149 -1.85 12.32 3.07
C THR A 149 -0.42 11.84 3.26
N ILE A 150 0.47 12.75 3.61
CA ILE A 150 1.92 12.51 3.70
C ILE A 150 2.39 12.77 5.13
N TRP A 151 3.14 11.82 5.68
CA TRP A 151 3.95 12.02 6.89
C TRP A 151 5.41 11.88 6.50
N GLU A 152 6.21 12.87 6.85
CA GLU A 152 7.63 12.88 6.55
C GLU A 152 8.40 13.41 7.75
N SER A 153 9.52 12.76 8.05
CA SER A 153 10.52 13.23 9.00
C SER A 153 11.91 12.93 8.45
N ASP A 154 12.94 13.21 9.24
CA ASP A 154 14.32 12.85 8.91
C ASP A 154 14.55 11.33 8.91
N GLU A 155 13.73 10.57 9.64
CA GLU A 155 13.89 9.11 9.81
C GLU A 155 13.06 8.30 8.79
N ARG A 156 11.95 8.86 8.29
CA ARG A 156 10.97 8.08 7.52
C ARG A 156 10.11 8.93 6.60
N PHE A 157 9.54 8.26 5.61
CA PHE A 157 8.51 8.78 4.74
C PHE A 157 7.32 7.83 4.68
N MET A 158 6.12 8.39 4.74
CA MET A 158 4.86 7.67 4.56
C MET A 158 3.91 8.47 3.68
N LYS A 159 3.24 7.80 2.75
CA LYS A 159 2.17 8.40 1.95
C LYS A 159 0.98 7.46 1.86
N LEU A 160 -0.15 7.90 2.42
CA LEU A 160 -1.44 7.25 2.24
C LEU A 160 -2.11 7.82 0.99
N ASN A 161 -2.29 6.96 -0.01
CA ASN A 161 -2.81 7.31 -1.32
C ASN A 161 -4.09 6.53 -1.59
N MET A 162 -5.14 7.22 -2.07
CA MET A 162 -6.33 6.61 -2.63
C MET A 162 -6.40 6.93 -4.12
N ILE A 163 -6.67 5.92 -4.93
CA ILE A 163 -7.06 6.06 -6.34
C ILE A 163 -8.44 5.43 -6.50
N PHE A 164 -9.37 6.19 -7.05
CA PHE A 164 -10.74 5.72 -7.31
C PHE A 164 -11.15 6.09 -8.74
N GLY A 165 -11.14 5.12 -9.64
CA GLY A 165 -11.47 5.29 -11.05
C GLY A 165 -10.39 4.73 -11.97
N ALA A 166 -10.55 4.90 -13.30
CA ALA A 166 -9.61 4.39 -14.30
C ALA A 166 -9.21 2.91 -14.09
N SER A 167 -10.20 2.05 -13.79
CA SER A 167 -10.00 0.62 -13.48
C SER A 167 -9.07 0.34 -12.28
N THR A 168 -8.91 1.30 -11.38
CA THR A 168 -8.13 1.18 -10.16
C THR A 168 -8.96 1.69 -8.98
N TYR A 169 -9.24 0.81 -8.02
CA TYR A 169 -10.00 1.15 -6.80
C TYR A 169 -9.20 0.68 -5.60
N ARG A 170 -8.36 1.58 -5.08
CA ARG A 170 -7.29 1.23 -4.15
C ARG A 170 -7.07 2.31 -3.11
N ILE A 171 -6.79 1.87 -1.89
CA ILE A 171 -6.03 2.66 -0.90
C ILE A 171 -4.69 1.97 -0.72
N ARG A 172 -3.60 2.72 -0.70
CA ARG A 172 -2.25 2.20 -0.50
C ARG A 172 -1.49 3.10 0.45
N LEU A 173 -0.79 2.50 1.40
CA LEU A 173 0.19 3.17 2.23
C LEU A 173 1.58 2.79 1.74
N TYR A 174 2.31 3.79 1.28
CA TYR A 174 3.73 3.74 1.01
C TYR A 174 4.50 4.02 2.30
N TYR A 175 5.51 3.22 2.63
CA TYR A 175 6.32 3.42 3.82
C TYR A 175 7.78 3.03 3.59
N TYR A 176 8.71 3.92 3.92
CA TYR A 176 10.15 3.61 3.93
C TYR A 176 10.92 4.46 4.95
N TRP A 177 12.12 4.00 5.27
CA TRP A 177 13.09 4.69 6.14
C TRP A 177 14.07 5.49 5.28
N LYS A 178 14.47 6.66 5.79
CA LYS A 178 15.46 7.53 5.15
C LYS A 178 16.86 7.26 5.66
#